data_AF-A0A172Z4Q6-F1
#
_entry.id   AF-A0A172Z4Q6-F1
#
_cell.length_a   1.000
_cell.length_b   1.000
_cell.length_c   1.000
_cell.angle_alpha   90.00
_cell.angle_beta   90.00
_cell.angle_gamma   90.00
#
_symmetry.space_group_name_H-M   'P 1'
#
loop_
_entity.id
_entity.type
_entity.pdbx_description
1 polymer ?
#
loop_
_entity_poly.entity_id
_entity_poly.type
_entity_poly.pdbx_seq_one_letter_code
_entity_poly.pdbx_strand_id
1 'polypeptide(L)'
;MPNFIPRAEYAQALAGWQLVKRCVAGAREVRKHDEYLPMPDPENKTPENQARYKQYKKRAMFLNVTGRTRTGLMGAVFRKTAELTLPAGIEYLKENASGDGTSLEQLSKESVGECLDTGRGGFLVDFPPAESEDGVSSMADLATKRALIHFYDSLAIIDWEEQVIDGVKRLVYVNLQECVTEFDPVELAREKYVQNRVLLLVDGKYVQRVYREGSDDYDEALPTDKAGQPFDHIPFSFFGAQNNDASIDKSPLEDLADVNILHYGNSATVEESGFISSQPTLFITTEISADEFVKANPNGMQIGSRRGHMLGKTGSAVLLQADESQLARTLMKDKEEQMLMIGARIVQQGGGAETAEAVRIRYSSDNSVLGTIAGNVSEALKRAILDAERFMIGEPDEKGTVFWLNQSFFDETMTAQDILAQVQLWQQGFIAKSDVRVNLRQGGVLEADRTDEKIDEELASESPVGGINEQ
;
A
#
# COMPACT_ATOMS: atom_id res chain seq x y z
N MET A 1 -23.52 5.76 -26.29
CA MET A 1 -22.52 5.74 -25.20
C MET A 1 -21.19 5.24 -25.72
N PRO A 2 -20.08 5.96 -25.45
CA PRO A 2 -18.75 5.39 -25.60
C PRO A 2 -18.67 4.11 -24.75
N ASN A 3 -18.19 3.02 -25.35
CA ASN A 3 -18.04 1.77 -24.61
C ASN A 3 -16.65 1.77 -23.96
N PHE A 4 -16.57 2.26 -22.72
CA PHE A 4 -15.34 2.24 -21.92
C PHE A 4 -15.07 0.82 -21.44
N ILE A 5 -14.51 0.00 -22.33
CA ILE A 5 -14.09 -1.36 -22.02
C ILE A 5 -12.70 -1.29 -21.37
N PRO A 6 -12.52 -1.84 -20.15
CA PRO A 6 -11.19 -1.90 -19.56
C PRO A 6 -10.21 -2.69 -20.43
N ARG A 7 -8.96 -2.26 -20.42
CA ARG A 7 -7.88 -2.92 -21.17
C ARG A 7 -7.73 -4.39 -20.73
N ALA A 8 -7.27 -5.26 -21.62
CA ALA A 8 -7.16 -6.69 -21.32
C ALA A 8 -6.20 -6.95 -20.14
N GLU A 9 -5.10 -6.20 -20.08
CA GLU A 9 -4.11 -6.26 -19.01
C GLU A 9 -4.71 -5.83 -17.66
N TYR A 10 -5.59 -4.81 -17.64
CA TYR A 10 -6.33 -4.40 -16.44
C TYR A 10 -7.20 -5.56 -15.93
N ALA A 11 -7.97 -6.18 -16.81
CA ALA A 11 -8.87 -7.27 -16.44
C ALA A 11 -8.13 -8.49 -15.86
N GLN A 12 -6.91 -8.77 -16.35
CA GLN A 12 -6.05 -9.83 -15.84
C GLN A 12 -5.49 -9.52 -14.44
N ALA A 13 -5.12 -8.27 -14.19
CA ALA A 13 -4.51 -7.84 -12.92
C ALA A 13 -5.53 -7.62 -11.79
N LEU A 14 -6.79 -7.33 -12.14
CA LEU A 14 -7.85 -6.96 -11.21
C LEU A 14 -8.01 -7.95 -10.03
N ALA A 15 -7.94 -9.25 -10.29
CA ALA A 15 -8.08 -10.26 -9.24
C ALA A 15 -6.95 -10.20 -8.21
N GLY A 16 -5.69 -10.06 -8.67
CA GLY A 16 -4.52 -9.91 -7.80
C GLY A 16 -4.58 -8.62 -6.98
N TRP A 17 -4.97 -7.50 -7.61
CA TRP A 17 -5.15 -6.23 -6.91
C TRP A 17 -6.21 -6.30 -5.81
N GLN A 18 -7.37 -6.91 -6.11
CA GLN A 18 -8.44 -7.08 -5.13
C GLN A 18 -8.02 -8.00 -3.99
N LEU A 19 -7.32 -9.09 -4.30
CA LEU A 19 -6.76 -10.00 -3.30
C LEU A 19 -5.88 -9.23 -2.30
N VAL A 20 -4.88 -8.51 -2.79
CA VAL A 20 -3.93 -7.78 -1.94
C VAL A 20 -4.63 -6.70 -1.13
N LYS A 21 -5.44 -5.83 -1.78
CA LYS A 21 -6.18 -4.76 -1.09
C LYS A 21 -7.09 -5.32 0.01
N ARG A 22 -7.77 -6.45 -0.21
CA ARG A 22 -8.63 -7.11 0.79
C ARG A 22 -7.81 -7.73 1.94
N CYS A 23 -6.69 -8.38 1.64
CA CYS A 23 -5.78 -8.90 2.67
C CYS A 23 -5.22 -7.78 3.55
N VAL A 24 -4.82 -6.66 2.94
CA VAL A 24 -4.32 -5.46 3.64
C VAL A 24 -5.38 -4.85 4.54
N ALA A 25 -6.63 -4.71 4.04
CA ALA A 25 -7.77 -4.24 4.83
C ALA A 25 -8.08 -5.14 6.04
N GLY A 26 -7.65 -6.41 5.99
CA GLY A 26 -7.56 -7.31 7.13
C GLY A 26 -8.78 -8.22 7.32
N ALA A 27 -8.83 -8.86 8.49
CA ALA A 27 -9.73 -9.99 8.75
C ALA A 27 -11.22 -9.67 8.53
N ARG A 28 -11.67 -8.44 8.82
CA ARG A 28 -13.07 -8.04 8.63
C ARG A 28 -13.45 -8.03 7.15
N GLU A 29 -12.54 -7.61 6.27
CA GLU A 29 -12.77 -7.56 4.83
C GLU A 29 -12.66 -8.96 4.23
N VAL A 30 -11.57 -9.69 4.50
CA VAL A 30 -11.36 -11.07 4.01
C VAL A 30 -12.56 -11.98 4.33
N ARG A 31 -13.12 -11.88 5.55
CA ARG A 31 -14.27 -12.71 5.97
C ARG A 31 -15.57 -12.46 5.18
N LYS A 32 -15.69 -11.37 4.43
CA LYS A 32 -16.88 -11.11 3.58
C LYS A 32 -16.89 -11.97 2.33
N HIS A 33 -15.74 -12.48 1.91
CA HIS A 33 -15.58 -13.20 0.64
C HIS A 33 -15.45 -14.70 0.90
N ASP A 34 -16.45 -15.47 0.46
CA ASP A 34 -16.46 -16.93 0.63
C ASP A 34 -15.40 -17.63 -0.24
N GLU A 35 -14.91 -16.98 -1.30
CA GLU A 35 -13.85 -17.50 -2.17
C GLU A 35 -12.52 -17.73 -1.43
N TYR A 36 -12.26 -16.95 -0.37
CA TYR A 36 -11.05 -17.08 0.45
C TYR A 36 -11.13 -18.17 1.52
N LEU A 37 -12.34 -18.65 1.81
CA LEU A 37 -12.56 -19.77 2.71
C LEU A 37 -13.77 -20.56 2.23
N PRO A 38 -13.64 -21.36 1.16
CA PRO A 38 -14.78 -22.02 0.54
C PRO A 38 -15.48 -22.99 1.50
N MET A 39 -16.78 -23.17 1.31
CA MET A 39 -17.56 -24.15 2.06
C MET A 39 -17.05 -25.57 1.78
N PRO A 40 -16.74 -26.40 2.79
CA PRO A 40 -16.22 -27.75 2.58
C PRO A 40 -17.13 -28.67 1.77
N ASP A 41 -18.45 -28.52 1.94
CA ASP A 41 -19.49 -29.28 1.22
C ASP A 41 -20.43 -28.28 0.52
N PRO A 42 -20.02 -27.73 -0.65
CA PRO A 42 -20.76 -26.66 -1.31
C PRO A 42 -22.03 -27.15 -2.01
N GLU A 43 -22.13 -28.44 -2.34
CA GLU A 43 -23.30 -29.02 -3.02
C GLU A 43 -24.48 -29.21 -2.05
N ASN A 44 -24.20 -29.42 -0.77
CA ASN A 44 -25.21 -29.58 0.27
C ASN A 44 -25.82 -28.22 0.70
N LYS A 45 -27.03 -27.93 0.22
CA LYS A 45 -27.73 -26.67 0.51
C LYS A 45 -28.63 -26.71 1.75
N THR A 46 -28.50 -27.73 2.61
CA THR A 46 -29.34 -27.83 3.82
C THR A 46 -29.07 -26.67 4.79
N PRO A 47 -30.10 -26.23 5.56
CA PRO A 47 -29.92 -25.20 6.59
C PRO A 47 -28.86 -25.55 7.63
N GLU A 48 -28.73 -26.83 7.96
CA GLU A 48 -27.71 -27.36 8.88
C GLU A 48 -26.30 -27.15 8.34
N ASN A 49 -26.04 -27.47 7.07
CA ASN A 49 -24.73 -27.27 6.46
C ASN A 49 -24.35 -25.77 6.40
N GLN A 50 -25.31 -24.90 6.07
CA GLN A 50 -25.10 -23.45 6.10
C GLN A 50 -24.80 -22.94 7.52
N ALA A 51 -25.50 -23.44 8.53
CA ALA A 51 -25.25 -23.09 9.93
C ALA A 51 -23.85 -23.57 10.38
N ARG A 52 -23.45 -24.79 9.99
CA ARG A 52 -22.11 -25.33 10.25
C ARG A 52 -21.02 -24.48 9.60
N TYR A 53 -21.20 -24.08 8.35
CA TYR A 53 -20.24 -23.21 7.66
C TYR A 53 -20.12 -21.83 8.32
N LYS A 54 -21.22 -21.24 8.79
CA LYS A 54 -21.17 -19.99 9.58
C LYS A 54 -20.34 -20.16 10.87
N GLN A 55 -20.46 -21.31 11.55
CA GLN A 55 -19.63 -21.61 12.73
C GLN A 55 -18.16 -21.81 12.37
N TYR A 56 -17.88 -22.52 11.27
CA TYR A 56 -16.53 -22.70 10.72
C TYR A 56 -15.84 -21.36 10.43
N LYS A 57 -16.49 -20.46 9.68
CA LYS A 57 -15.98 -19.10 9.42
C LYS A 57 -15.78 -18.28 10.69
N LYS A 58 -16.64 -18.46 11.70
CA LYS A 58 -16.55 -17.74 12.99
C LYS A 58 -15.34 -18.17 13.80
N ARG A 59 -14.96 -19.45 13.74
CA ARG A 59 -13.78 -20.01 14.43
C ARG A 59 -12.48 -19.65 13.71
N ALA A 60 -12.49 -19.65 12.37
CA ALA A 60 -11.31 -19.38 11.56
C ALA A 60 -10.63 -18.02 11.86
N MET A 61 -9.32 -18.03 12.06
CA MET A 61 -8.51 -16.84 12.32
C MET A 61 -7.72 -16.42 11.07
N PHE A 62 -7.94 -15.18 10.63
CA PHE A 62 -7.07 -14.54 9.64
C PHE A 62 -5.98 -13.76 10.38
N LEU A 63 -4.74 -14.26 10.33
CA LEU A 63 -3.57 -13.54 10.83
C LEU A 63 -3.20 -12.48 9.78
N ASN A 64 -3.38 -11.20 10.08
CA ASN A 64 -3.15 -10.13 9.09
C ASN A 64 -1.65 -9.86 8.85
N VAL A 65 -0.92 -10.83 8.30
CA VAL A 65 0.51 -10.68 7.97
C VAL A 65 0.70 -9.68 6.84
N THR A 66 -0.04 -9.80 5.73
CA THR A 66 0.06 -8.90 4.57
C THR A 66 -0.11 -7.43 4.95
N GLY A 67 -1.18 -7.09 5.69
CA GLY A 67 -1.41 -5.72 6.14
C GLY A 67 -0.34 -5.21 7.11
N ARG A 68 0.13 -6.06 8.04
CA ARG A 68 1.23 -5.70 8.96
C ARG A 68 2.54 -5.46 8.22
N THR A 69 2.87 -6.29 7.24
CA THR A 69 4.05 -6.11 6.38
C THR A 69 3.95 -4.78 5.64
N ARG A 70 2.82 -4.50 4.98
CA ARG A 70 2.58 -3.20 4.32
C ARG A 70 2.79 -2.02 5.27
N THR A 71 2.20 -2.04 6.47
CA THR A 71 2.38 -0.98 7.48
C THR A 71 3.84 -0.85 7.91
N GLY A 72 4.56 -1.96 8.07
CA GLY A 72 5.99 -1.96 8.41
C GLY A 72 6.85 -1.34 7.30
N LEU A 73 6.60 -1.71 6.04
CA LEU A 73 7.30 -1.16 4.86
C LEU A 73 7.04 0.34 4.72
N MET A 74 5.79 0.76 4.88
CA MET A 74 5.40 2.18 4.95
C MET A 74 6.14 2.91 6.06
N GLY A 75 6.17 2.35 7.28
CA GLY A 75 6.89 2.92 8.40
C GLY A 75 8.39 3.07 8.12
N ALA A 76 8.99 2.15 7.35
CA ALA A 76 10.40 2.21 6.99
C ALA A 76 10.72 3.30 5.96
N VAL A 77 9.89 3.46 4.91
CA VAL A 77 10.05 4.54 3.91
C VAL A 77 9.90 5.89 4.58
N PHE A 78 8.82 6.09 5.35
CA PHE A 78 8.46 7.39 5.91
C PHE A 78 9.03 7.63 7.32
N ARG A 79 10.02 6.85 7.72
CA ARG A 79 10.75 7.07 8.97
C ARG A 79 11.53 8.39 8.96
N LYS A 80 12.04 8.78 7.80
CA LYS A 80 12.69 10.08 7.58
C LYS A 80 11.83 10.89 6.62
N THR A 81 11.86 12.20 6.79
CA THR A 81 11.19 13.14 5.91
C THR A 81 11.79 13.06 4.51
N ALA A 82 10.95 13.31 3.50
CA ALA A 82 11.41 13.43 2.12
C ALA A 82 12.33 14.66 1.97
N GLU A 83 13.32 14.57 1.10
CA GLU A 83 14.02 15.75 0.62
C GLU A 83 13.08 16.54 -0.28
N LEU A 84 12.80 17.80 0.08
CA LEU A 84 11.77 18.61 -0.57
C LEU A 84 12.25 20.06 -0.74
N THR A 85 12.49 20.45 -1.99
CA THR A 85 12.75 21.84 -2.38
C THR A 85 11.81 22.21 -3.51
N LEU A 86 11.03 23.29 -3.33
CA LEU A 86 10.07 23.78 -4.33
C LEU A 86 10.27 25.28 -4.56
N PRO A 87 10.06 25.78 -5.78
CA PRO A 87 10.02 27.21 -6.06
C PRO A 87 8.79 27.87 -5.43
N ALA A 88 8.89 29.18 -5.13
CA ALA A 88 7.87 29.93 -4.39
C ALA A 88 6.46 29.89 -5.03
N GLY A 89 6.36 29.73 -6.35
CA GLY A 89 5.08 29.70 -7.06
C GLY A 89 4.21 28.47 -6.76
N ILE A 90 4.83 27.37 -6.32
CA ILE A 90 4.17 26.09 -6.02
C ILE A 90 4.43 25.59 -4.59
N GLU A 91 4.97 26.44 -3.71
CA GLU A 91 5.26 26.07 -2.33
C GLU A 91 4.01 25.61 -1.54
N TYR A 92 2.82 26.05 -1.97
CA TYR A 92 1.55 25.60 -1.38
C TYR A 92 1.34 24.07 -1.47
N LEU A 93 1.97 23.38 -2.43
CA LEU A 93 1.87 21.92 -2.58
C LEU A 93 2.45 21.17 -1.36
N LYS A 94 3.34 21.81 -0.58
CA LYS A 94 3.84 21.25 0.68
C LYS A 94 2.72 20.95 1.66
N GLU A 95 1.65 21.74 1.66
CA GLU A 95 0.54 21.63 2.61
C GLU A 95 -0.77 21.20 1.95
N ASN A 96 -0.95 21.48 0.66
CA ASN A 96 -2.17 21.15 -0.07
C ASN A 96 -1.87 20.87 -1.55
N ALA A 97 -1.48 19.63 -1.85
CA ALA A 97 -1.17 19.15 -3.19
C ALA A 97 -2.44 18.79 -3.98
N SER A 98 -3.44 18.18 -3.35
CA SER A 98 -4.64 17.60 -3.99
C SER A 98 -5.89 18.51 -3.97
N GLY A 99 -5.86 19.60 -3.19
CA GLY A 99 -6.97 20.53 -3.05
C GLY A 99 -7.83 20.33 -1.79
N ASP A 100 -7.74 19.16 -1.15
CA ASP A 100 -8.48 18.81 0.08
C ASP A 100 -7.65 18.94 1.37
N GLY A 101 -6.44 19.50 1.27
CA GLY A 101 -5.51 19.66 2.39
C GLY A 101 -4.51 18.52 2.54
N THR A 102 -4.42 17.61 1.57
CA THR A 102 -3.40 16.54 1.57
C THR A 102 -2.06 17.10 1.09
N SER A 103 -1.01 16.97 1.91
CA SER A 103 0.35 17.40 1.56
C SER A 103 1.01 16.49 0.53
N LEU A 104 2.08 16.96 -0.14
CA LEU A 104 2.95 16.09 -0.96
C LEU A 104 3.46 14.87 -0.20
N GLU A 105 3.77 15.03 1.10
CA GLU A 105 4.22 13.91 1.93
C GLU A 105 3.09 12.86 2.11
N GLN A 106 1.86 13.30 2.41
CA GLN A 106 0.72 12.39 2.54
C GLN A 106 0.36 11.73 1.20
N LEU A 107 0.37 12.50 0.12
CA LEU A 107 0.15 12.00 -1.23
C LEU A 107 1.19 10.92 -1.61
N SER A 108 2.45 11.14 -1.26
CA SER A 108 3.51 10.15 -1.46
C SER A 108 3.32 8.89 -0.60
N LYS A 109 2.76 9.01 0.62
CA LYS A 109 2.40 7.87 1.47
C LYS A 109 1.31 7.01 0.84
N GLU A 110 0.28 7.66 0.30
CA GLU A 110 -0.81 6.97 -0.41
C GLU A 110 -0.26 6.24 -1.64
N SER A 111 0.65 6.88 -2.38
CA SER A 111 1.22 6.36 -3.62
C SER A 111 2.18 5.19 -3.42
N VAL A 112 3.06 5.26 -2.42
CA VAL A 112 3.89 4.10 -2.03
C VAL A 112 3.02 2.95 -1.55
N GLY A 113 1.97 3.24 -0.78
CA GLY A 113 1.02 2.24 -0.31
C GLY A 113 0.28 1.55 -1.46
N GLU A 114 -0.20 2.32 -2.43
CA GLU A 114 -0.84 1.79 -3.63
C GLU A 114 0.12 0.94 -4.46
N CYS A 115 1.35 1.42 -4.67
CA CYS A 115 2.37 0.69 -5.39
C CYS A 115 2.72 -0.65 -4.71
N LEU A 116 2.73 -0.71 -3.37
CA LEU A 116 2.87 -1.97 -2.62
C LEU A 116 1.67 -2.91 -2.81
N ASP A 117 0.47 -2.36 -2.96
CA ASP A 117 -0.77 -3.13 -3.04
C ASP A 117 -1.03 -3.67 -4.44
N THR A 118 -0.80 -2.86 -5.48
CA THR A 118 -1.23 -3.13 -6.86
C THR A 118 -0.09 -3.10 -7.86
N GLY A 119 1.10 -2.67 -7.45
CA GLY A 119 2.27 -2.55 -8.33
C GLY A 119 2.26 -1.29 -9.19
N ARG A 120 1.18 -0.48 -9.20
CA ARG A 120 1.14 0.77 -9.95
C ARG A 120 0.11 1.78 -9.44
N GLY A 121 0.16 2.97 -9.99
CA GLY A 121 -0.89 3.99 -9.92
C GLY A 121 -0.51 5.18 -10.80
N GLY A 122 -1.13 6.34 -10.58
CA GLY A 122 -0.73 7.54 -11.31
C GLY A 122 -1.11 8.85 -10.66
N PHE A 123 -0.50 9.92 -11.15
CA PHE A 123 -0.78 11.30 -10.79
C PHE A 123 -1.29 12.04 -12.01
N LEU A 124 -2.45 12.68 -11.90
CA LEU A 124 -2.91 13.68 -12.87
C LEU A 124 -2.69 15.06 -12.28
N VAL A 125 -2.05 15.95 -13.03
CA VAL A 125 -2.01 17.36 -12.69
C VAL A 125 -3.11 18.08 -13.44
N ASP A 126 -4.01 18.70 -12.70
CA ASP A 126 -5.14 19.45 -13.26
C ASP A 126 -5.16 20.88 -12.71
N PHE A 127 -5.79 21.77 -13.47
CA PHE A 127 -6.00 23.15 -13.09
C PHE A 127 -7.51 23.46 -13.14
N PRO A 128 -8.13 23.82 -12.00
CA PRO A 128 -9.58 23.89 -11.90
C PRO A 128 -10.15 24.93 -12.89
N PRO A 129 -11.17 24.56 -13.69
CA PRO A 129 -11.71 25.42 -14.74
C PRO A 129 -12.21 26.72 -14.15
N ALA A 130 -11.91 27.83 -14.82
CA ALA A 130 -12.26 29.14 -14.34
C ALA A 130 -13.71 29.48 -14.71
N GLU A 131 -14.64 28.96 -13.91
CA GLU A 131 -16.05 29.28 -14.04
C GLU A 131 -16.28 30.79 -13.91
N SER A 132 -16.87 31.36 -14.94
CA SER A 132 -17.43 32.71 -14.93
C SER A 132 -18.74 32.64 -15.71
N GLU A 133 -19.80 33.26 -15.19
CA GLU A 133 -21.13 33.27 -15.83
C GLU A 133 -21.10 33.80 -17.28
N ASP A 134 -20.08 34.59 -17.66
CA ASP A 134 -19.90 35.20 -18.99
C ASP A 134 -18.75 34.58 -19.83
N GLY A 135 -18.15 33.46 -19.39
CA GLY A 135 -17.04 32.81 -20.11
C GLY A 135 -15.71 33.59 -20.11
N VAL A 136 -15.61 34.69 -19.35
CA VAL A 136 -14.37 35.44 -19.09
C VAL A 136 -14.11 35.46 -17.59
N SER A 137 -13.20 34.60 -17.14
CA SER A 137 -12.77 34.55 -15.75
C SER A 137 -11.99 35.81 -15.39
N SER A 138 -12.32 36.46 -14.27
CA SER A 138 -11.59 37.65 -13.87
C SER A 138 -10.15 37.29 -13.50
N MET A 139 -9.20 38.23 -13.69
CA MET A 139 -7.81 38.01 -13.24
C MET A 139 -7.70 37.74 -11.73
N ALA A 140 -8.70 38.15 -10.95
CA ALA A 140 -8.78 37.87 -9.52
C ALA A 140 -9.18 36.40 -9.23
N ASP A 141 -10.05 35.81 -10.03
CA ASP A 141 -10.49 34.40 -9.90
C ASP A 141 -9.39 33.43 -10.32
N LEU A 142 -8.58 33.81 -11.31
CA LEU A 142 -7.39 33.04 -11.70
C LEU A 142 -6.26 33.12 -10.67
N ALA A 143 -6.17 34.23 -9.92
CA ALA A 143 -5.12 34.43 -8.91
C ALA A 143 -5.29 33.56 -7.66
N THR A 144 -6.50 33.08 -7.37
CA THR A 144 -6.79 32.19 -6.25
C THR A 144 -6.73 30.71 -6.62
N LYS A 145 -6.78 30.38 -7.91
CA LYS A 145 -6.69 29.02 -8.41
C LYS A 145 -5.26 28.49 -8.35
N ARG A 146 -5.15 27.20 -8.10
CA ARG A 146 -3.90 26.47 -7.90
C ARG A 146 -3.96 25.20 -8.71
N ALA A 147 -2.84 24.82 -9.32
CA ALA A 147 -2.70 23.49 -9.90
C ALA A 147 -2.75 22.43 -8.78
N LEU A 148 -3.43 21.32 -9.05
CA LEU A 148 -3.65 20.23 -8.11
C LEU A 148 -3.04 18.95 -8.67
N ILE A 149 -2.50 18.11 -7.79
CA ILE A 149 -1.98 16.79 -8.11
C ILE A 149 -2.96 15.76 -7.56
N HIS A 150 -3.70 15.11 -8.45
CA HIS A 150 -4.68 14.08 -8.13
C HIS A 150 -4.05 12.70 -8.21
N PHE A 151 -4.12 11.95 -7.11
CA PHE A 151 -3.75 10.55 -7.07
C PHE A 151 -4.86 9.68 -7.66
N TYR A 152 -4.50 8.77 -8.54
CA TYR A 152 -5.35 7.72 -9.07
C TYR A 152 -4.79 6.36 -8.68
N ASP A 153 -5.63 5.57 -8.01
CA ASP A 153 -5.32 4.19 -7.71
C ASP A 153 -5.38 3.31 -8.97
N SER A 154 -4.83 2.10 -8.90
CA SER A 154 -4.83 1.20 -10.05
C SER A 154 -6.22 0.84 -10.58
N LEU A 155 -7.24 0.84 -9.71
CA LEU A 155 -8.60 0.47 -10.10
C LEU A 155 -9.28 1.56 -10.94
N ALA A 156 -8.92 2.82 -10.70
CA ALA A 156 -9.44 3.96 -11.46
C ALA A 156 -8.81 4.08 -12.86
N ILE A 157 -7.62 3.54 -13.11
CA ILE A 157 -6.93 3.65 -14.41
C ILE A 157 -7.30 2.46 -15.29
N ILE A 158 -8.42 2.56 -16.02
CA ILE A 158 -9.06 1.41 -16.68
C ILE A 158 -8.57 1.14 -18.10
N ASP A 159 -8.08 2.16 -18.80
CA ASP A 159 -7.54 2.02 -20.17
C ASP A 159 -6.50 3.10 -20.46
N TRP A 160 -5.55 2.80 -21.35
CA TRP A 160 -4.46 3.71 -21.73
C TRP A 160 -3.86 3.28 -23.06
N GLU A 161 -3.20 4.18 -23.78
CA GLU A 161 -2.46 3.87 -25.00
C GLU A 161 -1.20 4.70 -25.13
N GLU A 162 -0.12 4.05 -25.59
CA GLU A 162 1.15 4.69 -25.90
C GLU A 162 1.50 4.49 -27.37
N GLN A 163 2.00 5.53 -28.03
CA GLN A 163 2.44 5.47 -29.42
C GLN A 163 3.85 6.02 -29.57
N VAL A 164 4.58 5.53 -30.57
CA VAL A 164 5.90 6.06 -30.92
C VAL A 164 5.71 7.26 -31.85
N ILE A 165 5.99 8.46 -31.34
CA ILE A 165 5.93 9.72 -32.08
C ILE A 165 7.34 10.31 -32.11
N ASP A 166 7.87 10.59 -33.30
CA ASP A 166 9.24 11.06 -33.52
C ASP A 166 10.32 10.18 -32.86
N GLY A 167 10.11 8.86 -32.87
CA GLY A 167 11.04 7.89 -32.28
C GLY A 167 10.99 7.78 -30.76
N VAL A 168 10.09 8.51 -30.10
CA VAL A 168 9.90 8.47 -28.64
C VAL A 168 8.52 7.91 -28.31
N LYS A 169 8.46 6.96 -27.38
CA LYS A 169 7.18 6.43 -26.86
C LYS A 169 6.50 7.51 -26.02
N ARG A 170 5.28 7.89 -26.40
CA ARG A 170 4.48 8.91 -25.71
C ARG A 170 3.11 8.35 -25.33
N LEU A 171 2.62 8.77 -24.18
CA LEU A 171 1.25 8.52 -23.73
C LEU A 171 0.28 9.37 -24.56
N VAL A 172 -0.61 8.74 -25.30
CA VAL A 172 -1.57 9.43 -26.19
C VAL A 172 -3.01 9.35 -25.69
N TYR A 173 -3.29 8.42 -24.77
CA TYR A 173 -4.61 8.19 -24.21
C TYR A 173 -4.53 7.61 -22.80
N VAL A 174 -5.39 8.09 -21.90
CA VAL A 174 -5.69 7.45 -20.61
C VAL A 174 -7.17 7.65 -20.30
N ASN A 175 -7.82 6.61 -19.75
CA ASN A 175 -9.16 6.68 -19.22
C ASN A 175 -9.15 6.44 -17.70
N LEU A 176 -9.62 7.44 -16.98
CA LEU A 176 -9.68 7.46 -15.53
C LEU A 176 -11.15 7.39 -15.09
N GLN A 177 -11.53 6.33 -14.41
CA GLN A 177 -12.86 6.13 -13.86
C GLN A 177 -12.96 6.72 -12.47
N GLU A 178 -13.88 7.65 -12.29
CA GLU A 178 -14.10 8.40 -11.05
C GLU A 178 -15.51 8.11 -10.52
N CYS A 179 -15.67 8.05 -9.20
CA CYS A 179 -16.97 7.93 -8.53
C CYS A 179 -17.30 9.27 -7.89
N VAL A 180 -18.25 10.00 -8.47
CA VAL A 180 -18.67 11.31 -7.98
C VAL A 180 -19.84 11.15 -7.03
N THR A 181 -19.83 11.91 -5.95
CA THR A 181 -20.96 12.01 -5.02
C THR A 181 -21.44 13.46 -4.97
N GLU A 182 -22.61 13.73 -5.52
CA GLU A 182 -23.29 15.02 -5.42
C GLU A 182 -24.21 15.02 -4.19
N PHE A 183 -24.13 16.06 -3.36
CA PHE A 183 -25.02 16.22 -2.20
C PHE A 183 -26.03 17.32 -2.49
N ASP A 184 -27.31 16.96 -2.49
CA ASP A 184 -28.40 17.93 -2.56
C ASP A 184 -28.72 18.44 -1.14
N PRO A 185 -28.46 19.73 -0.83
CA PRO A 185 -28.73 20.27 0.50
C PRO A 185 -30.22 20.51 0.78
N VAL A 186 -31.06 20.58 -0.26
CA VAL A 186 -32.51 20.75 -0.14
C VAL A 186 -33.16 19.41 0.18
N GLU A 187 -32.80 18.37 -0.56
CA GLU A 187 -33.33 17.01 -0.36
C GLU A 187 -32.59 16.23 0.73
N LEU A 188 -31.44 16.74 1.21
CA LEU A 188 -30.50 16.04 2.09
C LEU A 188 -30.09 14.66 1.52
N ALA A 189 -30.09 14.56 0.19
CA ALA A 189 -29.86 13.33 -0.56
C ALA A 189 -28.44 13.32 -1.15
N ARG A 190 -27.93 12.11 -1.40
CA ARG A 190 -26.66 11.91 -2.11
C ARG A 190 -26.93 11.12 -3.36
N GLU A 191 -26.57 11.68 -4.51
CA GLU A 191 -26.50 10.95 -5.76
C GLU A 191 -25.07 10.48 -5.99
N LYS A 192 -24.91 9.23 -6.42
CA LYS A 192 -23.61 8.67 -6.81
C LYS A 192 -23.70 8.19 -8.24
N TYR A 193 -22.73 8.58 -9.05
CA TYR A 193 -22.61 8.13 -10.42
C TYR A 193 -21.14 7.95 -10.78
N VAL A 194 -20.90 7.11 -11.77
CA VAL A 194 -19.56 6.95 -12.35
C VAL A 194 -19.35 8.02 -13.42
N GLN A 195 -18.14 8.55 -13.52
CA GLN A 195 -17.73 9.33 -14.68
C GLN A 195 -16.39 8.82 -15.21
N ASN A 196 -16.16 9.01 -16.50
CA ASN A 196 -14.89 8.67 -17.15
C ASN A 196 -14.23 9.96 -17.60
N ARG A 197 -13.09 10.27 -17.01
CA ARG A 197 -12.19 11.34 -17.44
C ARG A 197 -11.20 10.75 -18.44
N VAL A 198 -11.36 11.16 -19.68
CA VAL A 198 -10.58 10.71 -20.83
C VAL A 198 -9.54 11.78 -21.18
N LEU A 199 -8.27 11.42 -21.08
CA LEU A 199 -7.12 12.25 -21.39
C LEU A 199 -6.59 11.85 -22.76
N LEU A 200 -6.44 12.81 -23.67
CA LEU A 200 -6.12 12.54 -25.08
C LEU A 200 -5.03 13.50 -25.59
N LEU A 201 -4.17 13.01 -26.49
CA LEU A 201 -3.43 13.86 -27.41
C LEU A 201 -4.14 13.90 -28.77
N VAL A 202 -4.72 15.05 -29.11
CA VAL A 202 -5.35 15.31 -30.41
C VAL A 202 -4.50 16.33 -31.16
N ASP A 203 -3.99 15.96 -32.33
CA ASP A 203 -3.08 16.79 -33.14
C ASP A 203 -1.87 17.34 -32.35
N GLY A 204 -1.33 16.52 -31.45
CA GLY A 204 -0.20 16.87 -30.60
C GLY A 204 -0.53 17.81 -29.43
N LYS A 205 -1.81 18.05 -29.15
CA LYS A 205 -2.29 18.89 -28.04
C LYS A 205 -3.10 18.09 -27.05
N TYR A 206 -2.89 18.36 -25.77
CA TYR A 206 -3.66 17.75 -24.69
C TYR A 206 -5.11 18.25 -24.66
N VAL A 207 -6.04 17.30 -24.65
CA VAL A 207 -7.48 17.50 -24.49
C VAL A 207 -7.95 16.60 -23.35
N GLN A 208 -8.85 17.12 -22.52
CA GLN A 208 -9.55 16.34 -21.51
C GLN A 208 -11.04 16.30 -21.82
N ARG A 209 -11.66 15.12 -21.72
CA ARG A 209 -13.11 14.94 -21.86
C ARG A 209 -13.68 14.21 -20.65
N VAL A 210 -14.77 14.71 -20.09
CA VAL A 210 -15.45 14.06 -18.96
C VAL A 210 -16.81 13.55 -19.42
N TYR A 211 -17.03 12.23 -19.26
CA TYR A 211 -18.28 11.55 -19.62
C TYR A 211 -19.00 11.10 -18.35
N ARG A 212 -20.20 11.63 -18.09
CA ARG A 212 -21.08 11.16 -16.99
C ARG A 212 -21.79 9.87 -17.39
N GLU A 213 -21.89 8.92 -16.46
CA GLU A 213 -22.63 7.68 -16.65
C GLU A 213 -24.08 7.97 -17.10
N GLY A 214 -24.52 7.27 -18.15
CA GLY A 214 -25.85 7.44 -18.72
C GLY A 214 -25.97 8.60 -19.73
N SER A 215 -24.91 9.39 -19.95
CA SER A 215 -24.86 10.45 -20.96
C SER A 215 -23.96 10.09 -22.14
N ASP A 216 -24.35 10.53 -23.35
CA ASP A 216 -23.49 10.48 -24.54
C ASP A 216 -22.71 11.79 -24.75
N ASP A 217 -23.13 12.85 -24.06
CA ASP A 217 -22.46 14.15 -24.07
C ASP A 217 -21.25 14.14 -23.14
N TYR A 218 -20.28 15.01 -23.46
CA TYR A 218 -19.06 15.20 -22.67
C TYR A 218 -18.72 16.66 -22.53
N ASP A 219 -18.11 17.00 -21.40
CA ASP A 219 -17.46 18.29 -21.20
C ASP A 219 -16.01 18.21 -21.67
N GLU A 220 -15.63 19.08 -22.61
CA GLU A 220 -14.26 19.15 -23.14
C GLU A 220 -13.51 20.36 -22.59
N ALA A 221 -12.29 20.13 -22.15
CA ALA A 221 -11.35 21.16 -21.76
C ALA A 221 -10.05 21.03 -22.57
N LEU A 222 -9.44 22.16 -22.88
CA LEU A 222 -8.12 22.26 -23.50
C LEU A 222 -7.16 22.99 -22.55
N PRO A 223 -6.60 22.31 -21.54
CA PRO A 223 -5.76 22.96 -20.54
C PRO A 223 -4.53 23.61 -21.19
N THR A 224 -4.17 24.79 -20.69
CA THR A 224 -3.01 25.56 -21.15
C THR A 224 -2.05 25.83 -20.00
N ASP A 225 -0.78 26.02 -20.32
CA ASP A 225 0.21 26.54 -19.39
C ASP A 225 -0.11 28.00 -18.98
N LYS A 226 0.72 28.56 -18.10
CA LYS A 226 0.59 29.97 -17.67
C LYS A 226 0.65 30.99 -18.82
N ALA A 227 1.35 30.66 -19.91
CA ALA A 227 1.49 31.52 -21.08
C ALA A 227 0.33 31.37 -22.09
N GLY A 228 -0.65 30.51 -21.80
CA GLY A 228 -1.79 30.22 -22.67
C GLY A 228 -1.46 29.24 -23.80
N GLN A 229 -0.33 28.54 -23.74
CA GLN A 229 0.01 27.50 -24.72
C GLN A 229 -0.61 26.17 -24.32
N PRO A 230 -1.20 25.41 -25.27
CA PRO A 230 -1.70 24.07 -24.98
C PRO A 230 -0.54 23.14 -24.65
N PHE A 231 -0.76 22.20 -23.72
CA PHE A 231 0.23 21.17 -23.42
C PHE A 231 0.43 20.23 -24.62
N ASP A 232 1.68 19.83 -24.84
CA ASP A 232 2.12 18.90 -25.90
C ASP A 232 2.24 17.44 -25.44
N HIS A 233 1.87 17.19 -24.18
CA HIS A 233 1.84 15.89 -23.52
C HIS A 233 0.67 15.87 -22.53
N ILE A 234 0.23 14.65 -22.16
CA ILE A 234 -0.76 14.48 -21.10
C ILE A 234 -0.03 14.67 -19.76
N PRO A 235 -0.47 15.58 -18.86
CA PRO A 235 0.13 15.81 -17.54
C PRO A 235 -0.27 14.70 -16.55
N PHE A 236 -0.10 13.44 -16.98
CA PHE A 236 -0.38 12.23 -16.24
C PHE A 236 0.91 11.40 -16.15
N SER A 237 1.35 11.13 -14.93
CA SER A 237 2.54 10.32 -14.66
C SER A 237 2.15 9.02 -13.98
N PHE A 238 2.49 7.89 -14.61
CA PHE A 238 2.43 6.59 -13.95
C PHE A 238 3.54 6.47 -12.92
N PHE A 239 3.25 5.75 -11.84
CA PHE A 239 4.28 5.17 -10.97
C PHE A 239 4.08 3.66 -10.88
N GLY A 240 5.17 2.90 -10.82
CA GLY A 240 5.15 1.44 -10.77
C GLY A 240 6.18 0.85 -9.81
N ALA A 241 6.06 -0.44 -9.54
CA ALA A 241 6.92 -1.17 -8.61
C ALA A 241 8.30 -1.50 -9.19
N GLN A 242 8.42 -1.56 -10.52
CA GLN A 242 9.67 -1.80 -11.23
C GLN A 242 10.12 -0.55 -11.98
N ASN A 243 9.21 0.13 -12.68
CA ASN A 243 9.51 1.36 -13.41
C ASN A 243 8.27 2.28 -13.51
N ASN A 244 8.42 3.43 -14.15
CA ASN A 244 7.35 4.44 -14.32
C ASN A 244 6.81 4.50 -15.76
N ASP A 245 6.57 3.34 -16.38
CA ASP A 245 5.86 3.24 -17.67
C ASP A 245 4.38 2.87 -17.49
N ALA A 246 3.65 2.74 -18.60
CA ALA A 246 2.22 2.43 -18.55
C ALA A 246 1.90 0.93 -18.34
N SER A 247 2.91 0.06 -18.28
CA SER A 247 2.70 -1.38 -18.07
C SER A 247 2.19 -1.68 -16.66
N ILE A 248 1.69 -2.90 -16.47
CA ILE A 248 1.26 -3.36 -15.15
C ILE A 248 2.40 -4.17 -14.55
N ASP A 249 2.99 -3.65 -13.48
CA ASP A 249 3.91 -4.41 -12.66
C ASP A 249 3.15 -5.36 -11.72
N LYS A 250 3.79 -6.49 -11.40
CA LYS A 250 3.28 -7.41 -10.38
C LYS A 250 3.25 -6.71 -9.01
N SER A 251 2.19 -6.92 -8.25
CA SER A 251 2.10 -6.37 -6.89
C SER A 251 3.20 -6.96 -5.97
N PRO A 252 3.98 -6.13 -5.28
CA PRO A 252 5.01 -6.57 -4.34
C PRO A 252 4.49 -7.47 -3.20
N LEU A 253 3.21 -7.34 -2.84
CA LEU A 253 2.58 -8.09 -1.74
C LEU A 253 1.72 -9.26 -2.20
N GLU A 254 1.61 -9.51 -3.51
CA GLU A 254 0.74 -10.55 -4.07
C GLU A 254 1.07 -11.95 -3.54
N ASP A 255 2.33 -12.38 -3.65
CA ASP A 255 2.77 -13.70 -3.18
C ASP A 255 2.55 -13.88 -1.67
N LEU A 256 2.68 -12.79 -0.90
CA LEU A 256 2.41 -12.80 0.54
C LEU A 256 0.90 -12.91 0.82
N ALA A 257 0.07 -12.21 0.05
CA ALA A 257 -1.38 -12.27 0.17
C ALA A 257 -1.91 -13.68 -0.14
N ASP A 258 -1.42 -14.32 -1.21
CA ASP A 258 -1.75 -15.69 -1.59
C ASP A 258 -1.48 -16.67 -0.44
N VAL A 259 -0.26 -16.66 0.10
CA VAL A 259 0.14 -17.55 1.20
C VAL A 259 -0.66 -17.25 2.46
N ASN A 260 -1.02 -15.99 2.71
CA ASN A 260 -1.81 -15.60 3.86
C ASN A 260 -3.27 -16.07 3.77
N ILE A 261 -3.88 -16.11 2.58
CA ILE A 261 -5.19 -16.74 2.36
C ILE A 261 -5.11 -18.26 2.57
N LEU A 262 -4.03 -18.93 2.13
CA LEU A 262 -3.85 -20.35 2.41
C LEU A 262 -3.71 -20.61 3.91
N HIS A 263 -2.96 -19.76 4.62
CA HIS A 263 -2.84 -19.82 6.08
C HIS A 263 -4.21 -19.64 6.76
N TYR A 264 -5.09 -18.78 6.25
CA TYR A 264 -6.47 -18.64 6.76
C TYR A 264 -7.28 -19.94 6.65
N GLY A 265 -7.16 -20.64 5.51
CA GLY A 265 -7.76 -21.97 5.32
C GLY A 265 -7.20 -23.02 6.29
N ASN A 266 -5.88 -23.02 6.52
CA ASN A 266 -5.26 -23.91 7.50
C ASN A 266 -5.73 -23.60 8.92
N SER A 267 -5.80 -22.33 9.32
CA SER A 267 -6.34 -21.92 10.63
C SER A 267 -7.76 -22.41 10.83
N ALA A 268 -8.63 -22.25 9.83
CA ALA A 268 -10.01 -22.72 9.91
C ALA A 268 -10.10 -24.23 10.18
N THR A 269 -9.28 -25.03 9.50
CA THR A 269 -9.20 -26.48 9.69
C THR A 269 -8.64 -26.86 11.07
N VAL A 270 -7.59 -26.18 11.54
CA VAL A 270 -6.99 -26.40 12.87
C VAL A 270 -7.99 -26.06 13.97
N GLU A 271 -8.67 -24.92 13.88
CA GLU A 271 -9.66 -24.48 14.86
C GLU A 271 -10.90 -25.39 14.86
N GLU A 272 -11.36 -25.85 13.70
CA GLU A 272 -12.47 -26.80 13.59
C GLU A 272 -12.11 -28.15 14.21
N SER A 273 -10.94 -28.70 13.84
CA SER A 273 -10.46 -29.96 14.40
C SER A 273 -10.26 -29.85 15.91
N GLY A 274 -9.68 -28.75 16.38
CA GLY A 274 -9.55 -28.46 17.80
C GLY A 274 -10.92 -28.42 18.48
N PHE A 275 -11.88 -27.69 17.92
CA PHE A 275 -13.22 -27.57 18.50
C PHE A 275 -13.97 -28.91 18.59
N ILE A 276 -13.92 -29.74 17.54
CA ILE A 276 -14.59 -31.04 17.50
C ILE A 276 -13.88 -32.04 18.40
N SER A 277 -12.55 -32.12 18.32
CA SER A 277 -11.78 -33.21 18.90
C SER A 277 -11.25 -32.95 20.32
N SER A 278 -11.24 -31.69 20.78
CA SER A 278 -10.79 -31.33 22.14
C SER A 278 -11.81 -31.63 23.23
N GLN A 279 -13.05 -31.96 22.87
CA GLN A 279 -14.10 -32.31 23.82
C GLN A 279 -14.04 -33.82 24.10
N PRO A 280 -13.60 -34.26 25.29
CA PRO A 280 -13.51 -35.68 25.60
C PRO A 280 -14.91 -36.30 25.54
N THR A 281 -15.06 -37.34 24.74
CA THR A 281 -16.33 -38.07 24.62
C THR A 281 -16.30 -39.25 25.58
N LEU A 282 -17.27 -39.32 26.48
CA LEU A 282 -17.41 -40.46 27.36
C LEU A 282 -17.94 -41.66 26.56
N PHE A 283 -17.08 -42.62 26.29
CA PHE A 283 -17.42 -43.88 25.63
C PHE A 283 -17.58 -44.97 26.67
N ILE A 284 -18.67 -45.74 26.56
CA ILE A 284 -19.05 -46.73 27.56
C ILE A 284 -19.41 -48.03 26.88
N THR A 285 -18.93 -49.10 27.50
CA THR A 285 -19.41 -50.46 27.23
C THR A 285 -20.14 -50.97 28.47
N THR A 286 -21.26 -51.64 28.27
CA THR A 286 -22.05 -52.21 29.37
C THR A 286 -22.77 -53.45 28.88
N GLU A 287 -22.90 -54.44 29.75
CA GLU A 287 -23.63 -55.68 29.51
C GLU A 287 -25.06 -55.65 30.07
N ILE A 288 -25.39 -54.63 30.87
CA ILE A 288 -26.72 -54.48 31.46
C ILE A 288 -27.70 -53.91 30.43
N SER A 289 -28.96 -54.33 30.51
CA SER A 289 -30.02 -53.87 29.60
C SER A 289 -30.30 -52.37 29.75
N ALA A 290 -30.91 -51.74 28.73
CA ALA A 290 -31.26 -50.31 28.78
C ALA A 290 -32.12 -49.94 30.00
N ASP A 291 -33.08 -50.80 30.36
CA ASP A 291 -33.97 -50.58 31.52
C ASP A 291 -33.23 -50.70 32.86
N GLU A 292 -32.29 -51.64 32.97
CA GLU A 292 -31.43 -51.77 34.16
C GLU A 292 -30.43 -50.62 34.26
N PHE A 293 -29.92 -50.14 33.13
CA PHE A 293 -29.03 -49.00 33.08
C PHE A 293 -29.69 -47.73 33.62
N VAL A 294 -30.93 -47.44 33.20
CA VAL A 294 -31.70 -46.29 33.70
C VAL A 294 -32.03 -46.42 35.19
N LYS A 295 -32.39 -47.63 35.65
CA LYS A 295 -32.66 -47.88 37.08
C LYS A 295 -31.40 -47.74 37.95
N ALA A 296 -30.26 -48.23 37.46
CA ALA A 296 -28.99 -48.18 38.19
C ALA A 296 -28.36 -46.78 38.15
N ASN A 297 -28.66 -45.97 37.12
CA ASN A 297 -28.15 -44.62 36.93
C ASN A 297 -29.33 -43.62 36.76
N PRO A 298 -30.15 -43.40 37.80
CA PRO A 298 -31.43 -42.69 37.70
C PRO A 298 -31.31 -41.19 37.38
N ASN A 299 -30.12 -40.61 37.54
CA ASN A 299 -29.83 -39.21 37.21
C ASN A 299 -29.06 -39.07 35.89
N GLY A 300 -29.00 -40.14 35.10
CA GLY A 300 -28.18 -40.22 33.90
C GLY A 300 -26.69 -40.16 34.19
N MET A 301 -25.92 -39.86 33.14
CA MET A 301 -24.47 -39.83 33.16
C MET A 301 -23.93 -38.42 33.37
N GLN A 302 -22.95 -38.30 34.26
CA GLN A 302 -22.26 -37.05 34.56
C GLN A 302 -20.75 -37.27 34.53
N ILE A 303 -20.03 -36.34 33.91
CA ILE A 303 -18.56 -36.36 33.87
C ILE A 303 -18.04 -35.66 35.14
N GLY A 304 -17.14 -36.30 35.87
CA GLY A 304 -16.45 -35.72 37.03
C GLY A 304 -16.42 -36.63 38.27
N SER A 305 -15.71 -36.19 39.31
CA SER A 305 -15.46 -36.96 40.53
C SER A 305 -16.65 -37.11 41.49
N ARG A 306 -17.78 -36.44 41.20
CA ARG A 306 -18.90 -36.29 42.14
C ARG A 306 -19.87 -37.47 42.14
N ARG A 307 -19.80 -38.37 41.15
CA ARG A 307 -20.65 -39.57 41.04
C ARG A 307 -19.92 -40.68 40.29
N GLY A 308 -20.13 -41.93 40.71
CA GLY A 308 -19.74 -43.13 39.98
C GLY A 308 -20.91 -43.65 39.13
N HIS A 309 -20.58 -44.48 38.13
CA HIS A 309 -21.53 -45.06 37.17
C HIS A 309 -21.52 -46.58 37.29
N MET A 310 -22.70 -47.20 37.33
CA MET A 310 -22.82 -48.67 37.40
C MET A 310 -22.99 -49.24 35.98
N LEU A 311 -22.00 -50.02 35.54
CA LEU A 311 -21.89 -50.51 34.15
C LEU A 311 -21.90 -52.05 34.04
N GLY A 312 -22.22 -52.76 35.13
CA GLY A 312 -22.12 -54.22 35.20
C GLY A 312 -20.73 -54.71 35.58
N LYS A 313 -20.50 -56.03 35.50
CA LYS A 313 -19.24 -56.69 35.89
C LYS A 313 -18.15 -56.51 34.84
N THR A 314 -18.49 -56.48 33.56
CA THR A 314 -17.53 -56.32 32.46
C THR A 314 -17.58 -54.96 31.79
N GLY A 315 -18.44 -54.05 32.24
CA GLY A 315 -18.59 -52.73 31.65
C GLY A 315 -17.39 -51.82 31.93
N SER A 316 -17.13 -50.90 31.01
CA SER A 316 -16.03 -49.95 31.11
C SER A 316 -16.47 -48.55 30.66
N ALA A 317 -15.83 -47.53 31.23
CA ALA A 317 -15.96 -46.14 30.81
C ALA A 317 -14.57 -45.61 30.49
N VAL A 318 -14.41 -45.08 29.27
CA VAL A 318 -13.19 -44.44 28.83
C VAL A 318 -13.54 -43.07 28.27
N LEU A 319 -12.73 -42.06 28.61
CA LEU A 319 -12.81 -40.78 27.92
C LEU A 319 -12.01 -40.93 26.62
N LEU A 320 -12.73 -40.99 25.51
CA LEU A 320 -12.13 -40.94 24.19
C LEU A 320 -11.78 -39.47 23.90
N GLN A 321 -10.49 -39.19 23.84
CA GLN A 321 -9.96 -37.92 23.40
C GLN A 321 -9.12 -38.19 22.15
N ALA A 322 -9.18 -37.29 21.17
CA ALA A 322 -8.31 -37.42 20.02
C ALA A 322 -6.85 -37.17 20.41
N ASP A 323 -5.94 -37.97 19.86
CA ASP A 323 -4.52 -37.66 19.90
C ASP A 323 -4.23 -36.37 19.11
N GLU A 324 -3.13 -35.70 19.45
CA GLU A 324 -2.74 -34.46 18.76
C GLU A 324 -2.45 -34.73 17.28
N SER A 325 -3.33 -34.26 16.39
CA SER A 325 -3.11 -34.29 14.96
C SER A 325 -2.08 -33.23 14.56
N GLN A 326 -0.90 -33.67 14.12
CA GLN A 326 0.19 -32.76 13.76
C GLN A 326 0.03 -32.17 12.35
N LEU A 327 -0.62 -32.86 11.40
CA LEU A 327 -0.61 -32.45 9.99
C LEU A 327 -1.16 -31.03 9.77
N ALA A 328 -2.37 -30.74 10.26
CA ALA A 328 -3.01 -29.44 10.06
C ALA A 328 -2.21 -28.31 10.72
N ARG A 329 -1.65 -28.57 11.91
CA ARG A 329 -0.81 -27.62 12.65
C ARG A 329 0.54 -27.38 11.97
N THR A 330 1.19 -28.43 11.46
CA THR A 330 2.45 -28.34 10.72
C THR A 330 2.25 -27.55 9.44
N LEU A 331 1.23 -27.84 8.64
CA LEU A 331 0.94 -27.06 7.43
C LEU A 331 0.73 -25.58 7.73
N MET A 332 0.03 -25.25 8.82
CA MET A 332 -0.15 -23.87 9.25
C MET A 332 1.18 -23.19 9.59
N LYS A 333 2.05 -23.86 10.37
CA LYS A 333 3.39 -23.36 10.71
C LYS A 333 4.30 -23.19 9.48
N ASP A 334 4.26 -24.13 8.55
CA ASP A 334 5.03 -24.04 7.29
C ASP A 334 4.60 -22.80 6.49
N LYS A 335 3.31 -22.41 6.55
CA LYS A 335 2.83 -21.15 5.95
C LYS A 335 3.34 -19.92 6.70
N GLU A 336 3.42 -19.94 8.03
CA GLU A 336 4.02 -18.85 8.81
C GLU A 336 5.49 -18.63 8.40
N GLU A 337 6.27 -19.71 8.21
CA GLU A 337 7.66 -19.63 7.76
C GLU A 337 7.77 -19.13 6.31
N GLN A 338 6.92 -19.61 5.40
CA GLN A 338 6.86 -19.10 4.02
C GLN A 338 6.57 -17.60 3.98
N MET A 339 5.60 -17.12 4.77
CA MET A 339 5.27 -15.70 4.86
C MET A 339 6.43 -14.86 5.39
N LEU A 340 7.17 -15.37 6.38
CA LEU A 340 8.37 -14.70 6.91
C LEU A 340 9.43 -14.53 5.81
N MET A 341 9.72 -15.60 5.05
CA MET A 341 10.72 -15.59 3.98
C MET A 341 10.35 -14.65 2.82
N ILE A 342 9.06 -14.63 2.43
CA ILE A 342 8.55 -13.71 1.40
C ILE A 342 8.68 -12.26 1.88
N GLY A 343 8.21 -11.97 3.10
CA GLY A 343 8.28 -10.62 3.67
C GLY A 343 9.72 -10.10 3.80
N ALA A 344 10.66 -10.95 4.21
CA ALA A 344 12.06 -10.57 4.34
C ALA A 344 12.68 -10.16 2.99
N ARG A 345 12.33 -10.84 1.89
CA ARG A 345 12.85 -10.55 0.55
C ARG A 345 12.49 -9.16 0.04
N ILE A 346 11.37 -8.59 0.48
CA ILE A 346 10.93 -7.24 0.05
C ILE A 346 11.89 -6.16 0.56
N VAL A 347 12.48 -6.36 1.75
CA VAL A 347 13.31 -5.36 2.42
C VAL A 347 14.80 -5.65 2.28
N GLN A 348 15.20 -6.93 2.28
CA GLN A 348 16.61 -7.32 2.21
C GLN A 348 17.27 -6.83 0.93
N GLN A 349 18.29 -5.98 1.10
CA GLN A 349 19.38 -5.89 0.14
C GLN A 349 20.25 -7.15 0.33
N GLY A 350 20.76 -7.74 -0.75
CA GLY A 350 21.62 -8.93 -0.69
C GLY A 350 22.83 -8.68 0.23
N GLY A 351 22.75 -9.20 1.46
CA GLY A 351 23.72 -8.94 2.52
C GLY A 351 23.97 -10.22 3.33
N GLY A 352 24.46 -11.26 2.65
CA GLY A 352 25.08 -12.42 3.29
C GLY A 352 26.58 -12.34 3.10
N ALA A 353 27.36 -12.63 4.15
CA ALA A 353 28.81 -12.70 4.09
C ALA A 353 29.29 -13.80 3.12
N GLU A 354 29.45 -13.45 1.85
CA GLU A 354 30.13 -14.30 0.85
C GLU A 354 31.13 -13.47 0.03
N THR A 355 32.21 -14.15 -0.35
CA THR A 355 33.44 -13.59 -0.91
C THR A 355 33.22 -12.66 -2.11
N ALA A 356 34.00 -11.56 -2.15
CA ALA A 356 33.90 -10.39 -3.05
C ALA A 356 33.87 -10.66 -4.58
N GLU A 357 34.14 -11.88 -5.03
CA GLU A 357 34.18 -12.26 -6.44
C GLU A 357 32.84 -12.86 -6.93
N ALA A 358 32.06 -13.47 -6.03
CA ALA A 358 30.67 -13.88 -6.28
C ALA A 358 29.70 -12.68 -6.25
N VAL A 359 30.06 -11.65 -5.47
CA VAL A 359 29.38 -10.35 -5.39
C VAL A 359 29.37 -9.67 -6.77
N ARG A 360 30.49 -9.63 -7.48
CA ARG A 360 30.56 -8.83 -8.71
C ARG A 360 29.70 -9.36 -9.88
N ILE A 361 29.30 -10.63 -9.84
CA ILE A 361 28.50 -11.29 -10.91
C ILE A 361 26.98 -11.28 -10.59
N ARG A 362 26.57 -11.02 -9.33
CA ARG A 362 25.15 -10.85 -8.95
C ARG A 362 24.73 -9.38 -8.73
N TYR A 363 25.67 -8.51 -8.37
CA TYR A 363 25.38 -7.15 -7.88
C TYR A 363 25.20 -6.08 -8.97
N SER A 364 24.83 -6.43 -10.21
CA SER A 364 24.47 -5.41 -11.21
C SER A 364 22.97 -5.07 -11.24
N SER A 365 22.15 -5.66 -10.36
CA SER A 365 20.68 -5.47 -10.38
C SER A 365 19.99 -5.61 -9.01
N ASP A 366 20.71 -5.35 -7.90
CA ASP A 366 20.20 -5.56 -6.54
C ASP A 366 19.73 -4.25 -5.87
N ASN A 367 18.60 -3.70 -6.33
CA ASN A 367 17.82 -2.72 -5.54
C ASN A 367 16.82 -3.47 -4.65
N SER A 368 16.68 -3.07 -3.38
CA SER A 368 15.53 -3.50 -2.55
C SER A 368 14.23 -3.13 -3.30
N VAL A 369 13.23 -4.03 -3.34
CA VAL A 369 11.94 -3.76 -3.99
C VAL A 369 11.33 -2.47 -3.42
N LEU A 370 11.44 -2.27 -2.10
CA LEU A 370 11.00 -1.05 -1.43
C LEU A 370 11.78 0.20 -1.87
N GLY A 371 13.08 0.06 -2.13
CA GLY A 371 13.95 1.13 -2.64
C GLY A 371 13.55 1.57 -4.04
N THR A 372 13.26 0.60 -4.91
CA THR A 372 12.78 0.84 -6.26
C THR A 372 11.43 1.56 -6.23
N ILE A 373 10.48 1.10 -5.40
CA ILE A 373 9.17 1.76 -5.23
C ILE A 373 9.33 3.20 -4.75
N ALA A 374 10.14 3.44 -3.72
CA ALA A 374 10.36 4.78 -3.18
C ALA A 374 11.01 5.72 -4.22
N GLY A 375 11.97 5.23 -5.00
CA GLY A 375 12.57 5.96 -6.13
C GLY A 375 11.55 6.27 -7.22
N ASN A 376 10.80 5.26 -7.68
CA ASN A 376 9.80 5.39 -8.73
C ASN A 376 8.70 6.40 -8.35
N VAL A 377 8.15 6.31 -7.14
CA VAL A 377 7.17 7.30 -6.65
C VAL A 377 7.78 8.70 -6.56
N SER A 378 9.04 8.82 -6.13
CA SER A 378 9.73 10.12 -6.09
C SER A 378 9.85 10.76 -7.47
N GLU A 379 10.27 9.97 -8.47
CA GLU A 379 10.40 10.45 -9.86
C GLU A 379 9.06 10.82 -10.48
N ALA A 380 8.02 10.01 -10.28
CA ALA A 380 6.69 10.28 -10.82
C ALA A 380 6.07 11.53 -10.17
N LEU A 381 6.25 11.71 -8.85
CA LEU A 381 5.77 12.89 -8.17
C LEU A 381 6.59 14.13 -8.56
N LYS A 382 7.90 14.00 -8.76
CA LYS A 382 8.71 15.09 -9.32
C LYS A 382 8.19 15.53 -10.69
N ARG A 383 7.85 14.58 -11.59
CA ARG A 383 7.23 14.92 -12.89
C ARG A 383 5.91 15.66 -12.72
N ALA A 384 5.04 15.20 -11.82
CA ALA A 384 3.79 15.90 -11.51
C ALA A 384 4.02 17.31 -10.94
N ILE A 385 5.04 17.51 -10.10
CA ILE A 385 5.40 18.83 -9.59
C ILE A 385 5.85 19.75 -10.74
N LEU A 386 6.66 19.25 -11.69
CA LEU A 386 7.08 20.03 -12.86
C LEU A 386 5.88 20.41 -13.76
N ASP A 387 4.89 19.54 -13.89
CA ASP A 387 3.66 19.88 -14.62
C ASP A 387 2.82 20.92 -13.86
N ALA A 388 2.79 20.88 -12.53
CA ALA A 388 2.17 21.93 -11.72
C ALA A 388 2.90 23.27 -11.87
N GLU A 389 4.22 23.27 -12.04
CA GLU A 389 4.99 24.48 -12.35
C GLU A 389 4.64 25.04 -13.73
N ARG A 390 4.36 24.21 -14.73
CA ARG A 390 3.90 24.67 -16.05
C ARG A 390 2.59 25.46 -15.96
N PHE A 391 1.66 24.99 -15.12
CA PHE A 391 0.42 25.72 -14.84
C PHE A 391 0.67 27.03 -14.06
N MET A 392 1.52 27.01 -13.03
CA MET A 392 1.60 28.10 -12.04
C MET A 392 2.70 29.14 -12.32
N ILE A 393 3.83 28.71 -12.89
CA ILE A 393 5.06 29.49 -13.05
C ILE A 393 5.38 29.68 -14.54
N GLY A 394 5.07 28.69 -15.38
CA GLY A 394 5.34 28.69 -16.82
C GLY A 394 6.51 27.77 -17.15
N GLU A 395 7.73 28.29 -17.18
CA GLU A 395 8.92 27.45 -17.39
C GLU A 395 9.26 26.68 -16.11
N PRO A 396 9.33 25.33 -16.14
CA PRO A 396 9.62 24.53 -14.96
C PRO A 396 11.09 24.62 -14.54
N ASP A 397 11.34 24.66 -13.23
CA ASP A 397 12.68 24.70 -12.63
C ASP A 397 13.16 23.29 -12.25
N GLU A 398 13.58 22.51 -13.25
CA GLU A 398 14.02 21.12 -13.05
C GLU A 398 15.18 20.96 -12.04
N LYS A 399 16.01 22.00 -11.89
CA LYS A 399 17.19 22.01 -11.01
C LYS A 399 16.84 22.46 -9.59
N GLY A 400 15.97 23.45 -9.44
CA GLY A 400 15.50 23.93 -8.14
C GLY A 400 14.48 23.00 -7.49
N THR A 401 13.81 22.16 -8.27
CA THR A 401 12.78 21.24 -7.77
C THR A 401 13.35 19.88 -7.39
N VAL A 402 13.29 19.59 -6.09
CA VAL A 402 13.75 18.33 -5.49
C VAL A 402 12.60 17.69 -4.72
N PHE A 403 12.30 16.44 -5.04
CA PHE A 403 11.43 15.58 -4.25
C PHE A 403 12.05 14.18 -4.24
N TRP A 404 12.47 13.69 -3.07
CA TRP A 404 13.08 12.37 -2.95
C TRP A 404 12.74 11.71 -1.61
N LEU A 405 12.15 10.52 -1.69
CA LEU A 405 11.80 9.71 -0.53
C LEU A 405 13.05 9.02 0.06
N ASN A 406 12.99 8.77 1.36
CA ASN A 406 14.04 8.02 2.05
C ASN A 406 14.16 6.58 1.52
N GLN A 407 15.38 6.15 1.22
CA GLN A 407 15.71 4.80 0.78
C GLN A 407 16.54 4.01 1.81
N SER A 408 16.88 4.63 2.95
CA SER A 408 17.55 3.96 4.06
C SER A 408 16.49 3.43 5.03
N PHE A 409 16.11 2.17 4.86
CA PHE A 409 14.98 1.54 5.58
C PHE A 409 15.34 0.94 6.94
N PHE A 410 16.63 0.74 7.20
CA PHE A 410 17.14 0.20 8.46
C PHE A 410 17.98 1.23 9.20
N ASP A 411 18.16 1.00 10.50
CA ASP A 411 19.23 1.65 11.25
C ASP A 411 20.58 1.14 10.75
N GLU A 412 21.09 1.76 9.69
CA GLU A 412 22.53 1.89 9.57
C GLU A 412 22.94 2.93 10.60
N THR A 413 23.25 2.46 11.81
CA THR A 413 23.99 3.30 12.74
C THR A 413 25.29 3.65 12.05
N MET A 414 25.44 4.92 11.63
CA MET A 414 26.71 5.40 11.11
C MET A 414 27.79 5.01 12.12
N THR A 415 28.75 4.21 11.67
CA THR A 415 29.81 3.80 12.57
C THR A 415 30.66 5.02 12.89
N ALA A 416 31.38 4.99 14.01
CA ALA A 416 32.34 6.05 14.32
C ALA A 416 33.36 6.26 13.17
N GLN A 417 33.64 5.21 12.39
CA GLN A 417 34.52 5.25 11.23
C GLN A 417 33.89 6.01 10.04
N ASP A 418 32.59 5.84 9.78
CA ASP A 418 31.88 6.54 8.70
C ASP A 418 31.78 8.05 8.99
N ILE A 419 31.52 8.41 10.25
CA ILE A 419 31.48 9.80 10.70
C ILE A 419 32.86 10.44 10.50
N LEU A 420 33.93 9.75 10.91
CA LEU A 420 35.30 10.24 10.73
C LEU A 420 35.66 10.41 9.25
N ALA A 421 35.23 9.50 8.38
CA ALA A 421 35.46 9.60 6.93
C ALA A 421 34.76 10.83 6.33
N GLN A 422 33.50 11.10 6.71
CA GLN A 422 32.79 12.28 6.24
C GLN A 422 33.41 13.59 6.74
N VAL A 423 33.84 13.63 8.00
CA VAL A 423 34.57 14.80 8.54
C VAL A 423 35.88 15.02 7.77
N GLN A 424 36.59 13.96 7.38
CA GLN A 424 37.80 14.08 6.57
C GLN A 424 37.50 14.60 5.16
N LEU A 425 36.44 14.11 4.49
CA LEU A 425 36.01 14.60 3.19
C LEU A 425 35.65 16.09 3.23
N TRP A 426 34.97 16.53 4.30
CA TRP A 426 34.66 17.93 4.53
C TRP A 426 35.91 18.77 4.80
N GLN A 427 36.82 18.32 5.66
CA GLN A 427 38.08 19.01 5.95
C GLN A 427 39.00 19.14 4.73
N GLN A 428 38.93 18.16 3.82
CA GLN A 428 39.67 18.17 2.55
C GLN A 428 38.97 18.97 1.44
N GLY A 429 37.74 19.46 1.69
CA GLY A 429 37.00 20.30 0.76
C GLY A 429 36.28 19.55 -0.36
N PHE A 430 36.06 18.24 -0.22
CA PHE A 430 35.32 17.44 -1.21
C PHE A 430 33.80 17.57 -1.08
N ILE A 431 33.29 17.84 0.12
CA ILE A 431 31.87 18.01 0.41
C ILE A 431 31.65 19.23 1.30
N ALA A 432 30.45 19.81 1.24
CA ALA A 432 30.07 20.97 2.04
C ALA A 432 29.63 20.56 3.47
N LYS A 433 29.61 21.54 4.38
CA LYS A 433 29.12 21.37 5.76
C LYS A 433 27.65 20.95 5.79
N SER A 434 26.84 21.45 4.85
CA SER A 434 25.44 21.05 4.65
C SER A 434 25.33 19.57 4.33
N ASP A 435 26.20 19.06 3.46
CA ASP A 435 26.17 17.65 3.03
C ASP A 435 26.49 16.72 4.22
N VAL A 436 27.47 17.09 5.05
CA VAL A 436 27.76 16.36 6.30
C VAL A 436 26.56 16.36 7.24
N ARG A 437 25.86 17.49 7.40
CA ARG A 437 24.68 17.57 8.28
C ARG A 437 23.52 16.75 7.75
N VAL A 438 23.25 16.80 6.45
CA VAL A 438 22.26 15.97 5.78
C VAL A 438 22.59 14.50 6.01
N ASN A 439 23.84 14.10 5.77
CA ASN A 439 24.29 12.73 5.97
C ASN A 439 24.21 12.28 7.44
N LEU A 440 24.53 13.15 8.41
CA LEU A 440 24.42 12.84 9.84
C LEU A 440 22.97 12.73 10.32
N ARG A 441 22.04 13.52 9.76
CA ARG A 441 20.59 13.33 9.96
C ARG A 441 20.12 12.02 9.34
N GLN A 442 20.57 11.73 8.13
CA GLN A 442 20.31 10.46 7.47
C GLN A 442 20.92 9.28 8.26
N GLY A 443 22.05 9.45 8.92
CA GLY A 443 22.67 8.43 9.77
C GLY A 443 22.06 8.28 11.17
N GLY A 444 21.02 9.05 11.50
CA GLY A 444 20.38 9.05 12.83
C GLY A 444 21.24 9.65 13.95
N VAL A 445 22.33 10.35 13.62
CA VAL A 445 23.21 11.02 14.58
C VAL A 445 22.66 12.40 14.96
N LEU A 446 21.98 13.06 14.02
CA LEU A 446 21.24 14.30 14.25
C LEU A 446 19.73 14.04 14.11
N GLU A 447 18.94 14.74 14.93
CA GLU A 447 17.47 14.76 14.80
C GLU A 447 17.05 15.29 13.42
N ALA A 448 16.10 14.61 12.78
CA ALA A 448 15.71 14.90 11.39
C ALA A 448 15.04 16.27 11.22
N ASP A 449 14.34 16.75 12.24
CA ASP A 449 13.64 18.05 12.26
C ASP A 449 14.55 19.23 12.64
N ARG A 450 15.81 18.96 13.03
CA ARG A 450 16.74 20.00 13.46
C ARG A 450 17.39 20.65 12.25
N THR A 451 16.92 21.83 11.85
CA THR A 451 17.41 22.55 10.65
C THR A 451 18.86 23.05 10.79
N ASP A 452 19.49 23.36 9.67
CA ASP A 452 20.87 23.88 9.64
C ASP A 452 20.98 25.21 10.40
N GLU A 453 19.98 26.08 10.25
CA GLU A 453 19.89 27.38 10.93
C GLU A 453 19.85 27.20 12.44
N LYS A 454 19.03 26.28 12.94
CA LYS A 454 18.93 25.99 14.39
C LYS A 454 20.24 25.48 14.96
N ILE A 455 20.97 24.63 14.21
CA ILE A 455 22.30 24.14 14.63
C ILE A 455 23.31 25.28 14.65
N ASP A 456 23.31 26.15 13.63
CA ASP A 456 24.23 27.29 13.57
C ASP A 456 23.92 28.34 14.65
N GLU A 457 22.65 28.60 14.96
CA GLU A 457 22.22 29.47 16.06
C GLU A 457 22.68 28.93 17.42
N GLU A 458 22.49 27.64 17.67
CA GLU A 458 22.93 27.00 18.91
C GLU A 458 24.46 27.06 19.05
N LEU A 459 25.21 26.73 17.99
CA LEU A 459 26.68 26.83 17.98
C LEU A 459 27.18 28.28 18.14
N ALA A 460 26.46 29.27 17.60
CA ALA A 460 26.79 30.68 17.78
C ALA A 460 26.47 31.20 19.18
N SER A 461 25.49 30.57 19.86
CA SER A 461 25.12 30.87 21.24
C SER A 461 26.01 30.19 22.29
N GLU A 462 26.76 29.16 21.89
CA GLU A 462 27.79 28.54 22.73
C GLU A 462 29.00 29.49 22.89
N SER A 463 29.36 29.79 24.13
CA SER A 463 30.59 30.54 24.41
C SER A 463 31.81 29.76 23.92
N PRO A 464 32.82 30.40 23.30
CA PRO A 464 34.02 29.70 22.86
C PRO A 464 34.64 28.96 24.04
N VAL A 465 34.86 27.64 23.89
CA VAL A 465 35.59 26.86 24.88
C VAL A 465 36.99 27.48 24.98
N GLY A 466 37.22 28.22 26.08
CA GLY A 466 38.41 29.03 26.27
C GLY A 466 39.68 28.20 26.22
N GLY A 467 40.52 28.48 25.21
CA GLY A 467 41.91 28.05 25.22
C GLY A 467 42.62 28.66 26.41
N ILE A 468 43.18 27.80 27.27
CA ILE A 468 44.06 28.19 28.36
C ILE A 468 45.34 28.74 27.70
N ASN A 469 45.47 30.06 27.66
CA ASN A 469 46.76 30.71 27.43
C ASN A 469 47.56 30.59 28.74
N GLU A 470 48.53 29.69 28.78
CA GLU A 470 49.57 29.66 29.81
C GLU A 470 50.48 30.87 29.65
N GLN A 471 50.65 31.63 30.74
CA GLN A 471 51.75 32.58 30.95
C GLN A 471 52.94 31.86 31.56
#